data_AF-A0AAT9GCN4-F1
#
_entry.id   AF-A0AAT9GCN4-F1
#
_cell.length_a   1.000
_cell.length_b   1.000
_cell.length_c   1.000
_cell.angle_alpha   90.00
_cell.angle_beta   90.00
_cell.angle_gamma   90.00
#
_symmetry.space_group_name_H-M   'P 1'
#
loop_
_entity.id
_entity.type
_entity.pdbx_description
1 polymer ?
#
loop_
_entity_poly.entity_id
_entity_poly.type
_entity_poly.pdbx_seq_one_letter_code
_entity_poly.pdbx_strand_id
1 'polypeptide(L)'
;MTEANPVVALKAKIKEFGFSKLKAGESNKSANSGETMYFDFSRMNFVINGKIIDTVLTSALMEGAKYRKSNLFNSDDIYSTEPARKKQREIDTDHGTDFVNSVLRACLQTQE
;
A
#
# COMPACT_ATOMS: atom_id res chain seq x y z
N MET A 1 48.71 -0.54 11.99
CA MET A 1 47.49 0.29 12.09
C MET A 1 46.32 -0.68 12.17
N THR A 2 45.60 -0.73 13.28
CA THR A 2 44.41 -1.57 13.43
C THR A 2 43.29 -0.97 12.59
N GLU A 3 42.92 -1.63 11.50
CA GLU A 3 41.78 -1.23 10.67
C GLU A 3 40.52 -1.21 11.54
N ALA A 4 39.86 -0.04 11.58
CA ALA A 4 38.61 0.10 12.30
C ALA A 4 37.57 -0.84 11.67
N ASN A 5 36.95 -1.68 12.49
CA ASN A 5 35.94 -2.62 12.03
C ASN A 5 34.84 -1.86 11.24
N PRO A 6 34.66 -2.16 9.94
CA PRO A 6 33.78 -1.39 9.07
C PRO A 6 32.32 -1.41 9.53
N VAL A 7 31.88 -2.46 10.23
CA VAL A 7 30.53 -2.55 10.81
C VAL A 7 30.36 -1.57 11.97
N VAL A 8 31.39 -1.38 12.79
CA VAL A 8 31.38 -0.41 13.91
C VAL A 8 31.39 1.02 13.37
N ALA A 9 32.23 1.28 12.36
CA ALA A 9 32.28 2.57 11.68
C ALA A 9 30.94 2.92 10.99
N LEU A 10 30.32 1.94 10.32
CA LEU A 10 29.00 2.11 9.69
C LEU A 10 27.91 2.39 10.74
N LYS A 11 27.87 1.65 11.84
CA LYS A 11 26.92 1.90 12.95
C LYS A 11 27.10 3.27 13.58
N ALA A 12 28.34 3.74 13.75
CA ALA A 12 28.63 5.07 14.27
C ALA A 12 28.16 6.17 13.29
N LYS A 13 28.49 6.02 12.00
CA LYS A 13 28.04 6.93 10.93
C LYS A 13 26.52 6.98 10.81
N ILE A 14 25.84 5.85 10.92
CA ILE A 14 24.37 5.77 10.92
C ILE A 14 23.76 6.54 12.10
N LYS A 15 24.36 6.47 13.30
CA LYS A 15 23.90 7.26 14.45
C LYS A 15 24.11 8.76 14.28
N GLU A 16 25.19 9.18 13.63
CA GLU A 16 25.43 10.57 13.25
C GLU A 16 24.54 11.03 12.08
N PHE A 17 24.08 10.08 11.27
CA PHE A 17 23.24 10.37 10.12
C PHE A 17 21.85 10.79 10.58
N GLY A 18 21.55 12.07 10.43
CA GLY A 18 20.21 12.60 10.70
C GLY A 18 19.21 12.05 9.70
N PHE A 19 18.58 10.91 9.98
CA PHE A 19 17.54 10.29 9.14
C PHE A 19 16.36 11.24 8.87
N SER A 20 16.11 12.21 9.74
CA SER A 20 15.18 13.31 9.49
C SER A 20 15.49 14.11 8.23
N LYS A 21 16.77 14.17 7.81
CA LYS A 21 17.22 14.81 6.56
C LYS A 21 16.98 13.96 5.31
N LEU A 22 16.64 12.68 5.45
CA LEU A 22 16.17 11.85 4.32
C LEU A 22 14.69 12.06 4.03
N LYS A 23 13.94 12.68 4.96
CA LYS A 23 12.56 13.05 4.71
C LYS A 23 12.55 14.20 3.72
N ALA A 24 11.65 14.12 2.75
CA ALA A 24 11.41 15.23 1.87
C ALA A 24 10.95 16.45 2.70
N GLY A 25 11.53 17.62 2.44
CA GLY A 25 11.12 18.86 3.09
C GLY A 25 9.69 19.26 2.72
N GLU A 26 9.07 20.13 3.52
CA GLU A 26 7.69 20.60 3.32
C GLU A 26 7.46 21.25 1.95
N SER A 27 8.51 21.82 1.35
CA SER A 27 8.46 22.43 0.02
C SER A 27 8.49 21.43 -1.14
N ASN A 28 8.78 20.15 -0.89
CA ASN A 28 8.86 19.13 -1.93
C ASN A 28 7.46 18.65 -2.32
N LYS A 29 6.87 19.31 -3.33
CA LYS A 29 5.52 19.03 -3.80
C LYS A 29 5.28 17.58 -4.24
N SER A 30 6.24 16.94 -4.91
CA SER A 30 6.07 15.57 -5.43
C SER A 30 6.18 14.50 -4.35
N ALA A 31 6.97 14.76 -3.30
CA ALA A 31 6.99 13.91 -2.10
C ALA A 31 5.71 14.09 -1.27
N ASN A 32 5.30 15.34 -1.06
CA ASN A 32 4.16 15.65 -0.20
C ASN A 32 2.81 15.41 -0.89
N SER A 33 2.77 15.29 -2.22
CA SER A 33 1.59 14.82 -2.96
C SER A 33 1.39 13.30 -2.89
N GLY A 34 2.39 12.54 -2.44
CA GLY A 34 2.38 11.09 -2.50
C GLY A 34 2.62 10.50 -3.90
N GLU A 35 2.90 11.34 -4.92
CA GLU A 35 3.18 10.87 -6.28
C GLU A 35 4.44 9.99 -6.33
N THR A 36 5.47 10.37 -5.57
CA THR A 36 6.68 9.56 -5.45
C THR A 36 6.46 8.27 -4.65
N MET A 37 5.56 8.29 -3.65
CA MET A 37 5.18 7.09 -2.88
C MET A 37 4.61 6.00 -3.78
N TYR A 38 3.88 6.37 -4.84
CA TYR A 38 3.35 5.40 -5.80
C TYR A 38 4.45 4.55 -6.45
N PHE A 39 5.60 5.16 -6.77
CA PHE A 39 6.71 4.42 -7.36
C PHE A 39 7.47 3.58 -6.34
N ASP A 40 7.43 3.94 -5.06
CA ASP A 40 8.16 3.23 -4.01
C ASP A 40 7.42 1.98 -3.52
N PHE A 41 6.11 1.87 -3.75
CA PHE A 41 5.30 0.69 -3.41
C PHE A 41 5.84 -0.64 -3.95
N SER A 42 6.55 -0.63 -5.08
CA SER A 42 7.16 -1.83 -5.68
C SER A 42 8.61 -2.06 -5.28
N ARG A 43 9.25 -1.09 -4.61
CA ARG A 43 10.70 -1.08 -4.34
C ARG A 43 11.04 -1.40 -2.90
N MET A 44 10.14 -1.09 -1.97
CA MET A 44 10.41 -1.19 -0.54
C MET A 44 9.18 -1.48 0.29
N ASN A 45 9.42 -1.98 1.50
CA ASN A 45 8.40 -2.16 2.52
C ASN A 45 8.15 -0.83 3.25
N PHE A 46 6.91 -0.64 3.70
CA PHE A 46 6.50 0.51 4.49
C PHE A 46 6.12 0.07 5.89
N VAL A 47 6.31 0.95 6.88
CA VAL A 47 5.77 0.76 8.22
C VAL A 47 4.74 1.84 8.46
N ILE A 48 3.48 1.43 8.60
CA ILE A 48 2.34 2.33 8.87
C ILE A 48 1.70 1.86 10.17
N ASN A 49 1.66 2.74 11.18
CA ASN A 49 1.11 2.44 12.51
C ASN A 49 1.69 1.15 13.13
N GLY A 50 3.00 0.94 12.99
CA GLY A 50 3.71 -0.25 13.51
C GLY A 50 3.48 -1.53 12.71
N LYS A 51 2.68 -1.51 11.64
CA LYS A 51 2.45 -2.65 10.75
C LYS A 51 3.32 -2.54 9.50
N ILE A 52 3.94 -3.65 9.13
CA ILE A 52 4.73 -3.74 7.89
C ILE A 52 3.75 -3.97 6.73
N ILE A 53 3.81 -3.10 5.73
CA ILE A 53 3.21 -3.28 4.42
C ILE A 53 4.35 -3.70 3.50
N ASP A 54 4.38 -4.97 3.11
CA ASP A 54 5.43 -5.48 2.23
C ASP A 54 5.09 -5.26 0.74
N THR A 55 6.10 -5.46 -0.09
CA THR A 55 5.99 -5.30 -1.55
C THR A 55 5.03 -6.31 -2.20
N VAL A 56 4.79 -7.47 -1.57
CA VAL A 56 3.88 -8.50 -2.08
C VAL A 56 2.44 -8.03 -1.95
N LEU A 57 2.07 -7.53 -0.76
CA LEU A 57 0.75 -6.97 -0.49
C LEU A 57 0.45 -5.76 -1.38
N THR A 58 1.38 -4.82 -1.52
CA THR A 58 1.20 -3.67 -2.43
C THR A 58 1.05 -4.11 -3.89
N SER A 59 1.86 -5.07 -4.35
CA SER A 59 1.75 -5.59 -5.72
C SER A 59 0.39 -6.24 -5.98
N ALA A 60 -0.08 -7.10 -5.06
CA ALA A 60 -1.39 -7.73 -5.16
C ALA A 60 -2.54 -6.72 -5.18
N LEU A 61 -2.47 -5.67 -4.35
CA LEU A 61 -3.46 -4.59 -4.34
C LEU A 61 -3.45 -3.79 -5.66
N MET A 62 -2.26 -3.50 -6.21
CA MET A 62 -2.13 -2.79 -7.48
C MET A 62 -2.67 -3.61 -8.66
N GLU A 63 -2.37 -4.91 -8.69
CA GLU A 63 -2.91 -5.82 -9.72
C GLU A 63 -4.42 -5.97 -9.62
N GLY A 64 -4.95 -6.17 -8.40
CA GLY A 64 -6.39 -6.22 -8.17
C GLY A 64 -7.11 -4.93 -8.60
N ALA A 65 -6.51 -3.76 -8.33
CA ALA A 65 -7.05 -2.47 -8.78
C ALA A 65 -7.03 -2.34 -10.31
N LYS A 66 -5.95 -2.77 -10.99
CA LYS A 66 -5.87 -2.79 -12.46
C LYS A 66 -6.91 -3.73 -13.06
N TYR A 67 -7.06 -4.94 -12.52
CA TYR A 67 -8.05 -5.93 -12.96
C TYR A 67 -9.48 -5.42 -12.81
N ARG A 68 -9.81 -4.81 -11.66
CA ARG A 68 -11.13 -4.18 -11.47
C ARG A 68 -11.35 -3.04 -12.46
N LYS A 69 -10.35 -2.19 -12.70
CA LYS A 69 -10.44 -1.11 -13.69
C LYS A 69 -10.70 -1.66 -15.09
N SER A 70 -9.94 -2.66 -15.54
CA SER A 70 -10.14 -3.27 -16.86
C SER A 70 -11.52 -3.91 -16.98
N ASN A 71 -12.01 -4.58 -15.94
CA ASN A 71 -13.33 -5.21 -15.97
C ASN A 71 -14.49 -4.20 -15.87
N LEU A 72 -14.29 -3.08 -15.18
CA LEU A 72 -15.29 -2.01 -15.13
C LEU A 72 -15.50 -1.40 -16.53
N PHE A 73 -14.41 -1.20 -17.30
CA PHE A 73 -14.48 -0.59 -18.64
C PHE A 73 -14.67 -1.59 -19.79
N ASN A 74 -14.38 -2.89 -19.59
CA ASN A 74 -14.64 -3.97 -20.57
C ASN A 74 -15.98 -4.68 -20.34
N SER A 75 -16.79 -4.17 -19.43
CA SER A 75 -18.12 -4.69 -19.19
C SER A 75 -19.07 -4.10 -20.24
N ASP A 76 -19.53 -4.93 -21.18
CA ASP A 76 -20.68 -4.63 -22.07
C ASP A 76 -21.91 -4.11 -21.28
N ASP A 77 -21.95 -4.35 -19.96
CA ASP A 77 -22.98 -3.83 -19.04
C ASP A 77 -23.00 -2.28 -18.92
N ILE A 78 -21.97 -1.54 -19.37
CA ILE A 78 -22.01 -0.05 -19.40
C ILE A 78 -22.85 0.47 -20.58
N TYR A 79 -22.87 -0.26 -21.70
CA TYR A 79 -23.59 0.12 -22.92
C TYR A 79 -24.87 -0.70 -23.15
N SER A 80 -25.17 -1.66 -22.28
CA SER A 80 -26.39 -2.46 -22.37
C SER A 80 -27.59 -1.69 -21.81
N THR A 81 -28.61 -1.51 -22.65
CA THR A 81 -29.93 -0.97 -22.27
C THR A 81 -30.83 -2.02 -21.62
N GLU A 82 -30.38 -3.26 -21.45
CA GLU A 82 -31.10 -4.26 -20.67
C GLU A 82 -30.99 -3.95 -19.17
N PRO A 83 -32.08 -4.11 -18.39
CA PRO A 83 -32.04 -3.87 -16.95
C PRO A 83 -30.97 -4.79 -16.35
N ALA A 84 -29.87 -4.18 -15.89
CA ALA A 84 -28.69 -4.87 -15.39
C ALA A 84 -29.13 -6.05 -14.53
N ARG A 85 -28.94 -7.29 -15.02
CA ARG A 85 -28.97 -8.46 -14.15
C ARG A 85 -27.93 -8.14 -13.09
N LYS A 86 -28.38 -7.85 -11.86
CA LYS A 86 -27.52 -7.49 -10.75
C LYS A 86 -26.53 -8.63 -10.56
N LYS A 87 -25.37 -8.56 -11.22
CA LYS A 87 -24.24 -9.44 -10.94
C LYS A 87 -23.89 -9.16 -9.50
N GLN A 88 -24.19 -10.12 -8.63
CA GLN A 88 -23.87 -10.04 -7.22
C GLN A 88 -22.39 -9.73 -7.12
N ARG A 89 -22.04 -8.58 -6.55
CA ARG A 89 -20.62 -8.21 -6.44
C ARG A 89 -19.98 -9.28 -5.56
N GLU A 90 -18.71 -9.57 -5.79
CA GLU A 90 -18.01 -10.60 -4.99
C GLU A 90 -18.06 -10.27 -3.48
N ILE A 91 -18.08 -8.99 -3.12
CA ILE A 91 -18.27 -8.52 -1.73
C ILE A 91 -19.68 -8.77 -1.17
N ASP A 92 -20.67 -8.97 -2.04
CA ASP A 92 -22.05 -9.30 -1.67
C ASP A 92 -22.28 -10.82 -1.63
N THR A 93 -21.24 -11.64 -1.85
CA THR A 93 -21.26 -13.09 -1.58
C THR A 93 -21.00 -13.34 -0.09
N ASP A 94 -21.34 -14.53 0.41
CA ASP A 94 -21.09 -14.90 1.81
C ASP A 94 -19.61 -14.76 2.17
N HIS A 95 -18.71 -15.27 1.32
CA HIS A 95 -17.27 -15.17 1.51
C HIS A 95 -16.76 -13.72 1.46
N GLY A 96 -17.29 -12.91 0.54
CA GLY A 96 -16.93 -11.49 0.45
C GLY A 96 -17.39 -10.70 1.66
N THR A 97 -18.57 -11.01 2.18
CA THR A 97 -19.14 -10.40 3.37
C THR A 97 -18.32 -10.77 4.61
N ASP A 98 -17.92 -12.03 4.74
CA ASP A 98 -17.06 -12.50 5.84
C ASP A 98 -15.68 -11.83 5.83
N PHE A 99 -15.07 -11.67 4.65
CA PHE A 99 -13.83 -10.94 4.50
C PHE A 99 -13.96 -9.46 4.92
N VAL A 100 -15.00 -8.76 4.45
CA VAL A 100 -15.24 -7.35 4.82
C VAL A 100 -15.48 -7.20 6.32
N ASN A 101 -16.26 -8.10 6.92
CA ASN A 101 -16.52 -8.11 8.36
C ASN A 101 -15.25 -8.39 9.18
N SER A 102 -14.38 -9.27 8.71
CA SER A 102 -13.06 -9.53 9.32
C SER A 102 -12.19 -8.27 9.33
N VAL A 103 -12.10 -7.57 8.20
CA VAL A 103 -11.34 -6.32 8.07
C VAL A 103 -11.92 -5.23 8.99
N LEU A 104 -13.24 -5.06 9.00
CA LEU A 104 -13.91 -4.08 9.86
C LEU A 104 -13.66 -4.35 11.36
N ARG A 105 -13.74 -5.61 11.79
CA ARG A 105 -13.44 -6.00 13.18
C ARG A 105 -11.98 -5.70 13.54
N ALA A 106 -11.04 -6.01 12.65
CA ALA A 106 -9.62 -5.72 12.87
C ALA A 106 -9.34 -4.21 12.96
N CYS A 107 -10.08 -3.37 12.25
CA CYS A 107 -9.98 -1.92 12.34
C CYS A 107 -10.57 -1.37 13.65
N LEU A 108 -11.69 -1.92 14.11
CA LEU A 108 -12.35 -1.50 15.36
C LEU A 108 -11.55 -1.90 16.61
N GLN A 109 -10.89 -3.06 16.59
CA GLN A 109 -10.02 -3.52 17.69
C GLN A 109 -8.71 -2.72 17.84
N THR A 110 -8.36 -1.88 16.86
CA THR A 110 -7.17 -1.01 16.94
C THR A 110 -7.49 0.40 17.44
N GLN A 111 -8.72 0.67 17.90
CA GLN A 111 -9.14 1.97 18.45
C GLN A 111 -9.30 2.00 19.98
N GLU A 112 -8.96 0.91 20.68
CA GLU A 112 -8.76 0.86 22.14
C GLU A 112 -7.26 0.81 22.47
#